data_AF-A0A1X7TNU4-F1
#
_entry.id   AF-A0A1X7TNU4-F1
#
_cell.length_a   1.000
_cell.length_b   1.000
_cell.length_c   1.000
_cell.angle_alpha   90.00
_cell.angle_beta   90.00
_cell.angle_gamma   90.00
#
_symmetry.space_group_name_H-M   'P 1'
#
loop_
_entity.id
_entity.type
_entity.pdbx_description
1 polymer ?
#
loop_
_entity_poly.entity_id
_entity_poly.type
_entity_poly.pdbx_seq_one_letter_code
_entity_poly.pdbx_strand_id
1 'polypeptide(L)'
;MDRSSKDILNPSIIEDFYPTRLNHMEDVSLYDFVANYKFDKIGENGEKEYKLRSKPVLPNHRKFNPMQEAERDDFYYSLIFLFVPFRDESTLVMEGETMEEEFRRHREASVRGMKNHFNKLQKLLEAERNWKKIVDARNKAGVTKEELPNNK
;
A
#
# COMPACT_ATOMS: atom_id res chain seq x y z
N MET A 1 11.57 14.84 -11.48
CA MET A 1 11.52 14.23 -12.82
C MET A 1 12.26 15.16 -13.75
N ASP A 2 13.46 14.77 -14.19
CA ASP A 2 13.89 15.27 -15.48
C ASP A 2 12.80 14.87 -16.48
N ARG A 3 12.24 15.85 -17.19
CA ARG A 3 11.18 15.59 -18.18
C ARG A 3 11.66 14.65 -19.29
N SER A 4 12.98 14.44 -19.42
CA SER A 4 13.57 13.53 -20.41
C SER A 4 13.57 12.06 -20.00
N SER A 5 13.46 11.74 -18.71
CA SER A 5 13.68 10.38 -18.22
C SER A 5 12.44 9.50 -18.39
N LYS A 6 12.61 8.40 -19.12
CA LYS A 6 11.55 7.43 -19.44
C LYS A 6 11.54 6.21 -18.51
N ASP A 7 12.51 6.11 -17.62
CA ASP A 7 12.71 4.95 -16.75
C ASP A 7 12.58 5.35 -15.28
N ILE A 8 11.73 4.65 -14.55
CA ILE A 8 11.56 4.86 -13.10
C ILE A 8 12.77 4.39 -12.30
N LEU A 9 13.66 3.63 -12.93
CA LEU A 9 14.98 3.29 -12.37
C LEU A 9 16.00 4.43 -12.49
N ASN A 10 15.56 5.67 -12.72
CA ASN A 10 16.45 6.82 -12.75
C ASN A 10 17.16 6.98 -11.38
N PRO A 11 18.50 7.06 -11.35
CA PRO A 11 19.27 7.23 -10.13
C PRO A 11 18.75 8.36 -9.23
N SER A 12 18.36 9.50 -9.80
CA SER A 12 17.86 10.65 -9.03
C SER A 12 16.53 10.44 -8.30
N ILE A 13 15.73 9.44 -8.66
CA ILE A 13 14.48 9.12 -7.92
C ILE A 13 14.80 8.14 -6.81
N ILE A 14 15.63 7.14 -7.13
CA ILE A 14 16.04 6.11 -6.19
C ILE A 14 16.92 6.74 -5.11
N GLU A 15 18.04 7.35 -5.48
CA GLU A 15 19.05 7.88 -4.56
C GLU A 15 18.53 9.06 -3.72
N ASP A 16 17.80 10.00 -4.33
CA ASP A 16 17.44 11.24 -3.64
C ASP A 16 16.19 11.13 -2.75
N PHE A 17 15.30 10.16 -3.02
CA PHE A 17 13.98 10.13 -2.39
C PHE A 17 13.67 8.85 -1.62
N TYR A 18 13.95 7.70 -2.20
CA TYR A 18 13.31 6.49 -1.72
C TYR A 18 13.90 5.96 -0.39
N PRO A 19 15.24 5.92 -0.22
CA PRO A 19 15.87 5.65 1.07
C PRO A 19 15.59 6.71 2.14
N THR A 20 15.39 7.97 1.71
CA THR A 20 15.22 9.15 2.57
C THR A 20 13.75 9.55 2.75
N ARG A 21 12.80 8.66 2.41
CA ARG A 21 11.38 8.99 2.47
C ARG A 21 10.95 9.42 3.88
N LEU A 22 9.95 10.29 3.92
CA LEU A 22 9.34 10.74 5.18
C LEU A 22 8.71 9.56 5.94
N ASN A 23 8.78 9.59 7.27
CA ASN A 23 8.32 8.48 8.13
C ASN A 23 6.85 8.11 7.92
N HIS A 24 5.98 9.06 7.60
CA HIS A 24 4.57 8.78 7.35
C HIS A 24 4.31 8.07 6.00
N MET A 25 5.33 7.96 5.14
CA MET A 25 5.30 7.22 3.88
C MET A 25 5.98 5.85 4.00
N GLU A 26 6.15 5.33 5.23
CA GLU A 26 6.85 4.06 5.47
C GLU A 26 6.28 2.86 4.70
N ASP A 27 4.98 2.89 4.46
CA ASP A 27 4.27 1.82 3.75
C ASP A 27 4.10 2.11 2.24
N VAL A 28 4.68 3.20 1.72
CA VAL A 28 4.52 3.60 0.31
C VAL A 28 5.63 2.97 -0.53
N SER A 29 5.23 2.15 -1.51
CA SER A 29 6.15 1.53 -2.48
C SER A 29 6.71 2.55 -3.47
N LEU A 30 7.82 2.24 -4.17
CA LEU A 30 8.41 3.13 -5.16
C LEU A 30 7.45 3.37 -6.31
N TYR A 31 6.75 2.31 -6.73
CA TYR A 31 5.71 2.40 -7.74
C TYR A 31 4.60 3.37 -7.32
N ASP A 32 4.04 3.20 -6.12
CA ASP A 32 2.95 4.07 -5.63
C ASP A 32 3.42 5.50 -5.44
N PHE A 33 4.66 5.69 -4.99
CA PHE A 33 5.23 7.01 -4.85
C PHE A 33 5.29 7.72 -6.20
N VAL A 34 5.88 7.10 -7.21
CA VAL A 34 6.01 7.71 -8.55
C VAL A 34 4.64 7.91 -9.21
N ALA A 35 3.73 6.96 -9.02
CA ALA A 35 2.38 7.01 -9.57
C ALA A 35 1.58 8.18 -8.98
N ASN A 36 1.68 8.40 -7.67
CA ASN A 36 0.79 9.32 -6.95
C ASN A 36 1.43 10.68 -6.64
N TYR A 37 2.76 10.80 -6.62
CA TYR A 37 3.44 12.03 -6.21
C TYR A 37 4.21 12.67 -7.35
N LYS A 38 4.34 14.00 -7.27
CA LYS A 38 5.23 14.78 -8.13
C LYS A 38 6.05 15.72 -7.29
N PHE A 39 7.29 15.93 -7.71
CA PHE A 39 8.15 16.97 -7.16
C PHE A 39 7.40 18.31 -7.18
N ASP A 40 7.49 19.04 -6.07
CA ASP A 40 6.91 20.37 -5.93
C ASP A 40 8.01 21.43 -5.88
N LYS A 41 8.85 21.37 -4.84
CA LYS A 41 9.91 22.35 -4.57
C LYS A 41 10.98 21.76 -3.66
N ILE A 42 12.06 22.50 -3.44
CA ILE A 42 13.01 22.25 -2.35
C ILE A 42 12.55 23.08 -1.15
N GLY A 43 12.42 22.44 0.01
CA GLY A 43 12.05 23.07 1.28
C GLY A 43 13.18 23.94 1.84
N GLU A 44 12.88 24.72 2.86
CA GLU A 44 13.85 25.63 3.50
C GLU A 44 15.04 24.89 4.13
N ASN A 45 14.83 23.63 4.52
CA ASN A 45 15.85 22.72 5.05
C ASN A 45 16.70 22.04 3.94
N GLY A 46 16.44 22.32 2.67
CA GLY A 46 17.12 21.69 1.53
C GLY A 46 16.54 20.34 1.10
N GLU A 47 15.50 19.84 1.78
CA GLU A 47 14.84 18.57 1.41
C GLU A 47 13.89 18.78 0.23
N LYS A 48 13.74 17.77 -0.63
CA LYS A 48 12.77 17.82 -1.73
C LYS A 48 11.35 17.56 -1.19
N GLU A 49 10.44 18.48 -1.45
CA GLU A 49 9.03 18.34 -1.14
C GLU A 49 8.25 17.80 -2.35
N TYR A 50 7.28 16.95 -2.07
CA TYR A 50 6.44 16.29 -3.08
C TYR A 50 4.98 16.49 -2.73
N LYS A 51 4.15 16.68 -3.76
CA LYS A 51 2.70 16.80 -3.61
C LYS A 51 1.98 15.69 -4.34
N LEU A 52 0.82 15.35 -3.80
CA LEU A 52 -0.10 14.42 -4.42
C LEU A 52 -0.54 14.95 -5.80
N ARG A 53 -0.58 14.07 -6.77
CA ARG A 53 -1.13 14.34 -8.10
C ARG A 53 -2.66 14.31 -8.01
N SER A 54 -3.29 15.13 -8.83
CA SER A 54 -4.76 15.06 -9.01
C SER A 54 -5.21 13.77 -9.69
N LYS A 55 -4.33 13.16 -10.49
CA LYS A 55 -4.55 11.88 -11.15
C LYS A 55 -3.27 11.03 -11.08
N PRO A 56 -3.36 9.76 -10.67
CA PRO A 56 -2.22 8.86 -10.72
C PRO A 56 -1.71 8.69 -12.15
N VAL A 57 -0.41 8.51 -12.31
CA VAL A 57 0.22 8.17 -13.60
C VAL A 57 0.65 6.71 -13.59
N LEU A 58 0.70 6.09 -14.76
CA LEU A 58 1.26 4.75 -14.91
C LEU A 58 2.79 4.87 -15.09
N PRO A 59 3.60 4.48 -14.08
CA PRO A 59 5.05 4.58 -14.19
C PRO A 59 5.60 3.53 -15.18
N ASN A 60 6.49 3.95 -16.09
CA ASN A 60 7.17 3.05 -17.01
C ASN A 60 8.44 2.49 -16.38
N HIS A 61 8.69 1.19 -16.54
CA HIS A 61 9.95 0.54 -16.12
C HIS A 61 10.51 -0.33 -17.23
N ARG A 62 11.80 -0.66 -17.10
CA ARG A 62 12.45 -1.68 -17.93
C ARG A 62 11.66 -2.99 -17.85
N LYS A 63 11.45 -3.62 -19.02
CA LYS A 63 10.81 -4.93 -19.13
C LYS A 63 11.88 -6.00 -19.21
N PHE A 64 11.69 -7.07 -18.46
CA PHE A 64 12.51 -8.27 -18.46
C PHE A 64 11.66 -9.47 -18.87
N ASN A 65 12.28 -10.47 -19.50
CA ASN A 65 11.64 -11.71 -19.87
C ASN A 65 11.94 -12.80 -18.83
N PRO A 66 11.00 -13.16 -17.94
CA PRO A 66 11.24 -14.17 -16.92
C PRO A 66 11.49 -15.58 -17.48
N MET A 67 11.16 -15.81 -18.75
CA MET A 67 11.45 -17.09 -19.42
C MET A 67 12.92 -17.21 -19.84
N GLN A 68 13.67 -16.10 -19.88
CA GLN A 68 15.11 -16.11 -20.12
C GLN A 68 15.83 -16.17 -18.78
N GLU A 69 16.64 -17.22 -18.57
CA GLU A 69 17.36 -17.44 -17.31
C GLU A 69 18.27 -16.26 -16.93
N ALA A 70 18.93 -15.64 -17.93
CA ALA A 70 19.77 -14.47 -17.72
C ALA A 70 19.01 -13.20 -17.29
N GLU A 71 17.70 -13.11 -17.51
CA GLU A 71 16.87 -11.96 -17.12
C GLU A 71 15.92 -12.27 -15.95
N ARG A 72 15.90 -13.51 -15.47
CA ARG A 72 14.92 -13.97 -14.48
C ARG A 72 15.12 -13.29 -13.13
N ASP A 73 16.35 -13.22 -12.65
CA ASP A 73 16.63 -12.56 -11.38
C ASP A 73 16.39 -11.06 -11.46
N ASP A 74 16.80 -10.41 -12.55
CA ASP A 74 16.50 -9.00 -12.82
C ASP A 74 14.99 -8.72 -12.84
N PHE A 75 14.21 -9.63 -13.44
CA PHE A 75 12.76 -9.54 -13.45
C PHE A 75 12.20 -9.54 -12.03
N TYR A 76 12.53 -10.53 -11.21
CA TYR A 76 11.97 -10.63 -9.86
C TYR A 76 12.50 -9.53 -8.92
N TYR A 77 13.79 -9.20 -9.03
CA TYR A 77 14.37 -8.06 -8.33
C TYR A 77 13.60 -6.77 -8.67
N SER A 78 13.31 -6.52 -9.96
CA SER A 78 12.55 -5.33 -10.37
C SER A 78 11.15 -5.29 -9.75
N LEU A 79 10.48 -6.44 -9.58
CA LEU A 79 9.18 -6.50 -8.93
C LEU A 79 9.27 -6.20 -7.42
N ILE A 80 10.26 -6.79 -6.74
CA ILE A 80 10.51 -6.52 -5.31
C ILE A 80 10.80 -5.04 -5.12
N PHE A 81 11.75 -4.50 -5.88
CA PHE A 81 12.19 -3.11 -5.84
C PHE A 81 11.04 -2.12 -6.07
N LEU A 82 10.10 -2.44 -6.97
CA LEU A 82 9.00 -1.53 -7.27
C LEU A 82 7.84 -1.59 -6.27
N PHE A 83 7.52 -2.77 -5.76
CA PHE A 83 6.27 -3.00 -5.03
C PHE A 83 6.45 -3.25 -3.53
N VAL A 84 7.67 -3.50 -3.06
CA VAL A 84 7.96 -3.66 -1.62
C VAL A 84 8.44 -2.31 -1.06
N PRO A 85 7.79 -1.77 -0.01
CA PRO A 85 8.33 -0.62 0.71
C PRO A 85 9.66 -0.98 1.40
N PHE A 86 10.72 -0.21 1.13
CA PHE A 86 12.04 -0.40 1.78
C PHE A 86 12.71 0.94 2.09
N ARG A 87 13.56 0.99 3.13
CA ARG A 87 14.41 2.17 3.40
C ARG A 87 15.85 1.94 2.96
N ASP A 88 16.29 0.71 3.08
CA ASP A 88 17.61 0.27 2.63
C ASP A 88 17.38 -0.87 1.65
N GLU A 89 17.96 -0.77 0.47
CA GLU A 89 17.87 -1.79 -0.56
C GLU A 89 18.41 -3.14 -0.07
N SER A 90 19.38 -3.13 0.86
CA SER A 90 19.90 -4.35 1.49
C SER A 90 18.84 -5.16 2.23
N THR A 91 17.71 -4.53 2.59
CA THR A 91 16.59 -5.22 3.27
C THR A 91 15.64 -5.92 2.31
N LEU A 92 15.77 -5.69 1.00
CA LEU A 92 14.89 -6.26 0.00
C LEU A 92 15.20 -7.73 -0.29
N VAL A 93 16.45 -8.13 -0.14
CA VAL A 93 16.93 -9.43 -0.60
C VAL A 93 17.77 -10.05 0.50
N MET A 94 17.37 -11.22 0.99
CA MET A 94 18.22 -11.99 1.88
C MET A 94 19.39 -12.63 1.14
N GLU A 95 20.56 -12.59 1.75
CA GLU A 95 21.78 -13.19 1.22
C GLU A 95 21.62 -14.72 1.11
N GLY A 96 21.91 -15.27 -0.07
CA GLY A 96 21.92 -16.71 -0.33
C GLY A 96 20.63 -17.31 -0.90
N GLU A 97 19.58 -16.52 -1.13
CA GLU A 97 18.35 -16.96 -1.79
C GLU A 97 18.20 -16.31 -3.18
N THR A 98 17.43 -16.95 -4.07
CA THR A 98 17.15 -16.39 -5.40
C THR A 98 16.11 -15.26 -5.32
N MET A 99 16.15 -14.32 -6.28
CA MET A 99 15.17 -13.22 -6.33
C MET A 99 13.72 -13.72 -6.48
N GLU A 100 13.54 -14.83 -7.18
CA GLU A 100 12.23 -15.48 -7.32
C GLU A 100 11.66 -15.96 -5.98
N GLU A 101 12.50 -16.54 -5.14
CA GLU A 101 12.09 -17.04 -3.82
C GLU A 101 11.75 -15.90 -2.87
N GLU A 102 12.52 -14.81 -2.91
CA GLU A 102 12.24 -13.60 -2.13
C GLU A 102 10.92 -12.96 -2.56
N PHE A 103 10.70 -12.82 -3.87
CA PHE A 103 9.44 -12.32 -4.39
C PHE A 103 8.26 -13.18 -3.92
N ARG A 104 8.42 -14.52 -3.95
CA ARG A 104 7.40 -15.44 -3.46
C ARG A 104 7.11 -15.24 -1.97
N ARG A 105 8.14 -15.06 -1.12
CA ARG A 105 7.96 -14.76 0.32
C ARG A 105 7.19 -13.48 0.55
N HIS A 106 7.57 -12.39 -0.13
CA HIS A 106 6.85 -11.11 -0.03
C HIS A 106 5.39 -11.24 -0.48
N ARG A 107 5.13 -11.94 -1.59
CA ARG A 107 3.78 -12.21 -2.07
C ARG A 107 2.95 -12.98 -1.06
N GLU A 108 3.50 -14.06 -0.49
CA GLU A 108 2.81 -14.89 0.50
C GLU A 108 2.52 -14.12 1.79
N ALA A 109 3.48 -13.33 2.27
CA ALA A 109 3.29 -12.46 3.42
C ALA A 109 2.18 -11.43 3.18
N SER A 110 2.15 -10.82 2.00
CA SER A 110 1.12 -9.84 1.60
C SER A 110 -0.27 -10.49 1.53
N VAL A 111 -0.39 -11.65 0.89
CA VAL A 111 -1.66 -12.40 0.81
C VAL A 111 -2.17 -12.78 2.20
N ARG A 112 -1.28 -13.25 3.08
CA ARG A 112 -1.62 -13.57 4.47
C ARG A 112 -2.09 -12.33 5.23
N GLY A 113 -1.40 -11.20 5.07
CA GLY A 113 -1.78 -9.91 5.65
C GLY A 113 -3.18 -9.46 5.22
N MET A 114 -3.45 -9.49 3.92
CA MET A 114 -4.78 -9.15 3.37
C MET A 114 -5.88 -10.06 3.90
N LYS A 115 -5.64 -11.38 3.94
CA LYS A 115 -6.60 -12.36 4.48
C LYS A 115 -6.92 -12.05 5.95
N ASN A 116 -5.91 -11.74 6.75
CA ASN A 116 -6.07 -11.39 8.15
C ASN A 116 -6.88 -10.10 8.33
N HIS A 117 -6.59 -9.07 7.53
CA HIS A 117 -7.34 -7.81 7.58
C HIS A 117 -8.80 -8.00 7.18
N PHE A 118 -9.07 -8.73 6.09
CA PHE A 118 -10.41 -9.08 5.65
C PHE A 118 -11.22 -9.75 6.76
N ASN A 119 -10.63 -10.73 7.46
CA ASN A 119 -11.29 -11.43 8.56
C ASN A 119 -11.67 -10.49 9.71
N LYS A 120 -10.85 -9.48 10.00
CA LYS A 120 -11.18 -8.45 11.00
C LYS A 120 -12.36 -7.59 10.53
N LEU A 121 -12.37 -7.17 9.27
CA LEU A 121 -13.49 -6.40 8.70
C LEU A 121 -14.81 -7.17 8.74
N GLN A 122 -14.78 -8.48 8.46
CA GLN A 122 -15.99 -9.33 8.57
C GLN A 122 -16.56 -9.33 9.99
N LYS A 123 -15.70 -9.48 11.01
CA LYS A 123 -16.12 -9.43 12.42
C LYS A 123 -16.71 -8.07 12.81
N LEU A 124 -16.14 -6.98 12.30
CA LEU A 124 -16.67 -5.63 12.53
C LEU A 124 -18.06 -5.46 11.89
N LEU A 125 -18.25 -5.92 10.65
CA LEU A 125 -19.56 -5.91 10.00
C LEU A 125 -20.60 -6.74 10.76
N GLU A 126 -20.21 -7.89 11.29
CA GLU A 126 -21.10 -8.72 12.10
C GLU A 126 -21.51 -8.00 13.40
N ALA A 127 -20.55 -7.36 14.08
CA ALA A 127 -20.81 -6.58 15.28
C ALA A 127 -21.77 -5.40 14.99
N GLU A 128 -21.58 -4.69 13.88
CA GLU A 128 -22.46 -3.60 13.44
C GLU A 128 -23.89 -4.09 13.18
N ARG A 129 -24.04 -5.23 12.48
CA ARG A 129 -25.35 -5.84 12.24
C ARG A 129 -26.05 -6.25 13.54
N ASN A 130 -25.30 -6.82 14.47
CA ASN A 130 -25.84 -7.23 15.78
C ASN A 130 -26.26 -6.03 16.62
N TRP A 131 -25.45 -4.96 16.62
CA TRP A 131 -25.81 -3.69 17.26
C TRP A 131 -27.12 -3.13 16.70
N LYS A 132 -27.27 -3.09 15.37
CA LYS A 132 -28.49 -2.60 14.72
C LYS A 132 -29.73 -3.38 15.15
N LYS A 133 -29.64 -4.72 15.22
CA LYS A 133 -30.74 -5.57 15.73
C LYS A 133 -31.15 -5.22 17.16
N ILE A 134 -30.17 -4.97 18.05
CA ILE A 134 -30.42 -4.61 19.45
C ILE A 134 -31.14 -3.25 19.52
N VAL A 135 -30.68 -2.26 18.76
CA VAL A 135 -31.32 -0.93 18.69
C VAL A 135 -32.75 -1.03 18.16
N ASP A 136 -32.96 -1.77 17.07
CA ASP A 136 -34.29 -1.96 16.49
C ASP A 136 -35.26 -2.65 17.47
N ALA A 137 -34.78 -3.67 18.19
CA ALA A 137 -35.56 -4.37 19.21
C ALA A 137 -35.94 -3.42 20.37
N ARG A 138 -35.00 -2.58 20.83
CA ARG A 138 -35.27 -1.58 21.87
C ARG A 138 -36.30 -0.56 21.43
N ASN A 139 -36.22 -0.06 20.19
CA ASN A 139 -37.17 0.92 19.66
C ASN A 139 -38.58 0.32 19.58
N LYS A 140 -38.72 -0.92 19.10
CA LYS A 140 -40.02 -1.63 19.09
C LYS A 140 -40.58 -1.85 20.48
N ALA A 141 -39.73 -2.17 21.46
CA ALA A 141 -40.12 -2.36 22.86
C ALA A 141 -40.48 -1.05 23.58
N GLY A 142 -39.91 0.09 23.15
CA GLY A 142 -40.27 1.42 23.65
C GLY A 142 -41.63 1.89 23.13
N VAL A 143 -41.90 1.70 21.84
CA VAL A 143 -43.19 2.05 21.20
C VAL A 143 -44.36 1.30 21.85
N THR A 144 -44.19 0.01 22.18
CA THR A 144 -45.23 -0.80 22.83
C THR A 144 -45.53 -0.40 24.28
N LYS A 145 -44.66 0.38 24.95
CA LYS A 145 -44.95 0.91 26.30
C LYS A 145 -45.74 2.21 26.28
N GLU A 146 -45.62 3.02 25.24
CA GLU A 146 -46.36 4.29 25.11
C GLU A 146 -47.80 4.07 24.60
N GLU A 147 -48.10 2.94 23.95
CA GLU A 147 -49.43 2.59 23.42
C GLU A 147 -50.33 1.82 24.41
N LEU A 148 -49.87 1.50 25.62
CA LEU A 148 -50.74 0.88 26.63
C LEU A 148 -51.75 1.92 27.14
N PRO A 149 -53.07 1.71 26.99
CA PRO A 149 -54.05 2.67 27.48
C PRO A 149 -53.95 2.76 29.00
N ASN A 150 -53.74 3.98 29.50
CA ASN A 150 -53.86 4.31 30.92
C ASN A 150 -55.31 4.07 31.35
N ASN A 151 -55.63 2.85 31.77
CA ASN A 151 -56.90 2.57 32.43
C ASN A 151 -56.87 3.26 33.81
N LYS A 152 -57.61 4.36 33.91
CA LYS A 152 -58.08 4.96 35.16
C LYS A 152 -59.19 4.12 35.78
#